data_AF-A0A2N2Y6I2-F1
#
_entry.id   AF-A0A2N2Y6I2-F1
#
_cell.length_a   1.000
_cell.length_b   1.000
_cell.length_c   1.000
_cell.angle_alpha   90.00
_cell.angle_beta   90.00
_cell.angle_gamma   90.00
#
_symmetry.space_group_name_H-M   'P 1'
#
loop_
_entity.id
_entity.type
_entity.pdbx_description
1 polymer ?
#
loop_
_entity_poly.entity_id
_entity_poly.type
_entity_poly.pdbx_seq_one_letter_code
_entity_poly.pdbx_strand_id
1 'polypeptide(L)'
;MIFLNISTSFFAQISDYSQAKSILLNLNDDNLIEPSKKVLQYLDLNLLEAEDQIDEQNGLPPRFGFPKDVDYNLQNSGVWKVLSNGDRIWRLKIICQDALSI
;
A
#
# COMPACT_ATOMS: atom_id res chain seq x y z
N MET A 1 3.15 -46.08 -14.27
CA MET A 1 2.30 -44.89 -14.15
C MET A 1 3.02 -43.86 -13.28
N ILE A 2 3.92 -43.07 -13.86
CA ILE A 2 4.83 -42.17 -13.15
C ILE A 2 4.02 -41.09 -12.42
N PHE A 3 4.20 -40.97 -11.10
CA PHE A 3 3.58 -39.91 -10.29
C PHE A 3 4.40 -38.61 -10.41
N LEU A 4 3.73 -37.55 -10.84
CA LEU A 4 4.27 -36.19 -10.90
C LEU A 4 4.08 -35.52 -9.54
N ASN A 5 5.16 -35.22 -8.83
CA ASN A 5 5.12 -34.41 -7.61
C ASN A 5 5.24 -32.92 -7.98
N ILE A 6 4.21 -32.14 -7.66
CA ILE A 6 4.21 -30.68 -7.81
C ILE A 6 4.37 -30.09 -6.41
N SER A 7 5.55 -29.53 -6.12
CA SER A 7 5.77 -28.74 -4.91
C SER A 7 5.41 -27.28 -5.18
N THR A 8 4.35 -26.77 -4.55
CA THR A 8 4.06 -25.34 -4.54
C THR A 8 4.72 -24.71 -3.31
N SER A 9 5.69 -23.82 -3.53
CA SER A 9 6.25 -22.99 -2.46
C SER A 9 5.27 -21.85 -2.15
N PHE A 10 4.69 -21.87 -0.95
CA PHE A 10 4.00 -20.70 -0.39
C PHE A 10 5.05 -19.76 0.21
N PHE A 11 5.11 -18.52 -0.28
CA PHE A 11 5.85 -17.45 0.38
C PHE A 11 5.00 -16.89 1.53
N ALA A 12 5.49 -17.01 2.76
CA ALA A 12 4.93 -16.34 3.93
C ALA A 12 5.78 -15.10 4.27
N GLN A 13 5.14 -14.01 4.70
CA GLN A 13 5.82 -12.80 5.14
C GLN A 13 6.21 -12.94 6.62
N ILE A 14 7.51 -12.84 6.91
CA ILE A 14 8.06 -12.76 8.27
C ILE A 14 8.09 -11.28 8.66
N SER A 15 7.54 -10.92 9.82
CA SER A 15 7.73 -9.59 10.40
C SER A 15 9.10 -9.53 11.06
N ASP A 16 10.16 -9.44 10.26
CA ASP A 16 11.46 -9.08 10.79
C ASP A 16 11.40 -7.60 11.18
N TYR A 17 11.85 -7.24 12.38
CA TYR A 17 12.08 -5.86 12.85
C TYR A 17 13.16 -5.11 12.01
N SER A 18 13.52 -5.65 10.86
CA SER A 18 14.43 -5.06 9.90
C SER A 18 13.77 -3.85 9.22
N GLN A 19 14.53 -2.77 9.07
CA GLN A 19 14.09 -1.61 8.31
C GLN A 19 13.90 -1.99 6.84
N ALA A 20 12.89 -1.40 6.18
CA ALA A 20 12.65 -1.64 4.77
C ALA A 20 13.92 -1.37 3.95
N LYS A 21 14.24 -2.29 3.03
CA LYS A 21 15.48 -2.23 2.23
C LYS A 21 15.62 -0.90 1.47
N SER A 22 14.51 -0.30 1.06
CA SER A 22 14.47 1.02 0.42
C SER A 22 14.99 2.15 1.30
N ILE A 23 14.73 2.07 2.61
CA ILE A 23 15.21 3.03 3.62
C ILE A 23 16.70 2.80 3.88
N LEU A 24 17.09 1.53 4.08
CA LEU A 24 18.49 1.17 4.34
C LEU A 24 19.41 1.55 3.17
N LEU A 25 18.92 1.48 1.94
CA LEU A 25 19.65 1.87 0.73
C LEU A 25 19.51 3.37 0.39
N ASN A 26 18.91 4.18 1.27
CA ASN A 26 18.59 5.61 1.08
C ASN A 26 18.03 5.95 -0.31
N LEU A 27 17.13 5.12 -0.83
CA LEU A 27 16.63 5.31 -2.20
C LEU A 27 15.71 6.53 -2.33
N ASN A 28 15.35 7.18 -1.23
CA ASN A 28 14.47 8.35 -1.17
C ASN A 28 15.14 9.64 -1.65
N ASP A 29 16.49 9.73 -1.58
CA ASP A 29 17.26 10.91 -1.98
C ASP A 29 17.60 10.94 -3.48
N ASP A 30 17.40 9.83 -4.20
CA ASP A 30 17.67 9.78 -5.62
C ASP A 30 16.57 10.49 -6.40
N ASN A 31 16.74 11.80 -6.59
CA ASN A 31 16.00 12.71 -7.49
C ASN A 31 15.85 12.22 -8.95
N LEU A 32 16.34 11.01 -9.26
CA LEU A 32 16.39 10.45 -10.60
C LEU A 32 15.12 9.69 -10.98
N ILE A 33 14.36 9.13 -10.02
CA ILE A 33 13.07 8.51 -10.31
C ILE A 33 12.15 8.60 -9.08
N GLU A 34 11.35 9.66 -9.03
CA GLU A 34 10.22 9.74 -8.09
C GLU A 34 9.28 8.56 -8.35
N PRO A 35 8.94 7.75 -7.34
CA PRO A 35 7.96 6.68 -7.51
C PRO A 35 6.64 7.28 -8.00
N SER A 36 5.94 6.55 -8.87
CA SER A 36 4.63 6.96 -9.40
C SER A 36 3.74 7.38 -8.24
N LYS A 37 3.38 8.67 -8.19
CA LYS A 37 2.54 9.24 -7.13
C LYS A 37 1.09 8.94 -7.48
N LYS A 38 0.44 8.12 -6.65
CA LYS A 38 -0.99 7.86 -6.75
C LYS A 38 -1.68 8.65 -5.65
N VAL A 39 -2.39 9.70 -6.05
CA VAL A 39 -3.20 10.51 -5.14
C VAL A 39 -4.57 9.86 -5.04
N LEU A 40 -4.97 9.47 -3.84
CA LEU A 40 -6.31 8.98 -3.58
C LEU A 40 -7.30 10.14 -3.62
N GLN A 41 -8.54 9.83 -3.99
CA GLN A 41 -9.60 10.83 -4.05
C GLN A 41 -9.82 11.46 -2.66
N TYR A 42 -10.05 12.77 -2.67
CA TYR A 42 -10.41 13.55 -1.50
C TYR A 42 -11.58 12.89 -0.74
N LEU A 43 -11.50 12.99 0.58
CA LEU A 43 -12.53 12.52 1.49
C LEU A 43 -13.14 13.74 2.19
N ASP A 44 -14.44 13.95 2.03
CA ASP A 44 -15.14 15.02 2.76
C ASP A 44 -15.45 14.53 4.18
N LEU A 45 -14.56 14.88 5.11
CA LEU A 45 -14.68 14.48 6.51
C LEU A 45 -15.96 15.02 7.17
N ASN A 46 -16.44 16.18 6.76
CA ASN A 46 -17.66 16.77 7.36
C ASN A 46 -18.90 15.95 6.99
N LEU A 47 -18.95 15.44 5.76
CA LEU A 47 -20.02 14.57 5.32
C LEU A 47 -19.99 13.25 6.11
N LEU A 48 -18.82 12.63 6.24
CA LEU A 48 -18.69 11.37 6.98
C LEU A 48 -19.03 11.51 8.47
N GLU A 49 -18.63 12.61 9.10
CA GLU A 49 -18.98 12.87 10.50
C GLU A 49 -20.50 13.03 10.69
N ALA A 50 -21.19 13.67 9.74
CA ALA A 50 -22.65 13.76 9.77
C ALA A 50 -23.33 12.39 9.60
N GLU A 51 -22.79 11.50 8.75
CA GLU A 51 -23.27 10.12 8.63
C GLU A 51 -23.04 9.34 9.94
N ASP A 52 -21.84 9.44 10.51
CA ASP A 52 -21.46 8.71 11.72
C ASP A 52 -22.31 9.15 12.93
N GLN A 53 -22.69 10.44 13.02
CA GLN A 53 -23.63 10.93 14.04
C GLN A 53 -25.03 10.31 13.91
N ILE A 54 -25.51 10.10 12.69
CA ILE A 54 -26.80 9.45 12.43
C ILE A 54 -26.71 7.96 12.77
N ASP A 55 -25.63 7.31 12.37
CA ASP A 55 -25.37 5.89 12.65
C ASP A 55 -25.25 5.62 14.16
N GLU A 56 -24.59 6.51 14.90
CA GLU A 56 -24.51 6.45 16.37
C GLU A 56 -25.89 6.58 17.02
N GLN A 57 -26.74 7.49 16.53
CA GLN A 57 -28.13 7.62 17.00
C GLN A 57 -28.97 6.37 16.70
N ASN A 58 -28.67 5.68 15.61
CA ASN A 58 -29.29 4.40 15.24
C ASN A 58 -28.70 3.20 16.00
N GLY A 59 -27.70 3.42 16.88
CA GLY A 59 -27.04 2.38 17.66
C GLY A 59 -26.10 1.48 16.84
N LEU A 60 -25.68 1.93 15.66
CA LEU A 60 -24.69 1.23 14.84
C LEU A 60 -23.28 1.40 15.43
N PRO A 61 -22.40 0.41 15.25
CA PRO A 61 -21.03 0.51 15.72
C PRO A 61 -20.27 1.63 14.96
N PRO A 62 -19.31 2.30 15.62
CA PRO A 62 -18.52 3.34 14.99
C PRO A 62 -17.70 2.80 13.82
N ARG A 63 -17.58 3.61 12.77
CA ARG A 63 -16.79 3.30 11.57
C ARG A 63 -15.30 3.26 11.92
N PHE A 64 -14.65 2.10 11.72
CA PHE A 64 -13.20 1.95 11.96
C PHE A 64 -12.34 2.55 10.84
N GLY A 65 -12.87 2.62 9.62
CA GLY A 65 -12.18 3.18 8.46
C GLY A 65 -13.08 3.26 7.24
N PHE A 66 -12.68 4.08 6.26
CA PHE A 66 -13.41 4.25 5.00
C PHE A 66 -12.71 3.48 3.88
N PRO A 67 -13.33 2.44 3.29
CA PRO A 67 -12.71 1.68 2.21
C PRO A 67 -12.56 2.54 0.96
N LYS A 68 -11.39 2.47 0.32
CA LYS A 68 -11.14 3.06 -0.99
C LYS A 68 -10.71 1.96 -1.94
N ASP A 69 -11.47 1.78 -3.02
CA ASP A 69 -11.10 0.83 -4.06
C ASP A 69 -9.88 1.34 -4.84
N VAL A 70 -8.87 0.50 -4.95
CA VAL A 70 -7.63 0.77 -5.70
C VAL A 70 -7.25 -0.44 -6.54
N ASP A 71 -6.69 -0.19 -7.72
CA ASP A 71 -6.10 -1.24 -8.58
C ASP A 71 -4.65 -0.86 -8.90
N TYR A 72 -3.75 -1.12 -7.94
CA TYR A 72 -2.32 -0.89 -8.10
C TYR A 72 -1.56 -2.22 -8.09
N ASN A 73 -0.86 -2.51 -9.17
CA ASN A 73 -0.06 -3.71 -9.35
C ASN A 73 1.32 -3.39 -9.91
N LEU A 74 2.17 -4.42 -10.03
CA LEU A 74 3.56 -4.30 -10.46
C LEU A 74 3.73 -3.86 -11.93
N GLN A 75 2.65 -3.92 -12.71
CA GLN A 75 2.61 -3.61 -14.13
C GLN A 75 2.00 -2.23 -14.42
N ASN A 76 1.00 -1.81 -13.64
CA ASN A 76 0.23 -0.59 -13.88
C ASN A 76 0.63 0.59 -12.98
N SER A 77 1.40 0.31 -11.93
CA SER A 77 1.72 1.26 -10.87
C SER A 77 3.15 1.09 -10.38
N GLY A 78 3.65 2.13 -9.73
CA GLY A 78 4.99 2.15 -9.15
C GLY A 78 6.11 2.20 -10.18
N VAL A 79 7.33 2.05 -9.68
CA VAL A 79 8.58 2.15 -10.46
C VAL A 79 9.50 1.03 -10.02
N TRP A 80 10.02 0.27 -10.98
CA TRP A 80 11.11 -0.67 -10.76
C TRP A 80 12.45 0.06 -10.82
N LYS A 81 13.22 -0.02 -9.74
CA LYS A 81 14.60 0.43 -9.68
C LYS A 81 15.53 -0.77 -9.69
N VAL A 82 16.44 -0.81 -10.65
CA VAL A 82 17.53 -1.80 -10.70
C VAL A 82 18.68 -1.28 -9.84
N LEU A 83 19.15 -2.10 -8.91
CA LEU A 83 20.29 -1.82 -8.05
C LEU A 83 21.60 -2.18 -8.77
N SER A 84 22.72 -1.63 -8.29
CA SER A 84 24.05 -1.87 -8.87
C SER A 84 24.49 -3.33 -8.82
N ASN A 85 23.92 -4.12 -7.92
CA ASN A 85 24.14 -5.57 -7.80
C ASN A 85 23.24 -6.42 -8.73
N GLY A 86 22.38 -5.80 -9.55
CA GLY A 86 21.45 -6.47 -10.46
C GLY A 86 20.07 -6.78 -9.87
N ASP A 87 19.87 -6.57 -8.57
CA ASP A 87 18.56 -6.74 -7.92
C ASP A 87 17.58 -5.65 -8.33
N ARG A 88 16.28 -5.89 -8.08
CA ARG A 88 15.22 -4.94 -8.41
C ARG A 88 14.33 -4.63 -7.22
N ILE A 89 14.03 -3.36 -7.01
CA ILE A 89 13.10 -2.88 -5.99
C ILE A 89 11.96 -2.16 -6.70
N TRP A 90 10.74 -2.61 -6.46
CA TRP A 90 9.53 -1.90 -6.88
C TRP A 90 9.11 -0.91 -5.80
N ARG A 91 8.75 0.31 -6.21
CA ARG A 91 8.34 1.38 -5.28
C ARG A 91 7.10 2.08 -5.79
N LEU A 92 6.13 2.30 -4.89
CA LEU A 92 4.91 3.06 -5.14
C LEU A 92 4.75 4.10 -4.04
N LYS A 93 4.35 5.33 -4.39
CA LYS A 93 4.04 6.38 -3.43
C LYS A 93 2.55 6.69 -3.48
N ILE A 94 1.85 6.38 -2.40
CA ILE A 94 0.43 6.67 -2.25
C ILE A 94 0.30 7.91 -1.36
N ILE A 95 -0.50 8.87 -1.79
CA ILE A 95 -0.81 10.09 -1.06
C ILE A 95 -2.31 10.09 -0.82
N CYS A 96 -2.72 10.07 0.44
CA CYS A 96 -4.11 10.29 0.82
C CYS A 96 -4.18 11.64 1.53
N GLN A 97 -4.88 12.59 0.93
CA GLN A 97 -5.07 13.91 1.51
C GLN A 97 -6.11 13.79 2.65
N ASP A 98 -5.80 14.39 3.80
CA ASP A 98 -6.68 14.47 4.98
C ASP A 98 -7.05 13.12 5.62
N ALA A 99 -6.30 12.05 5.31
CA ALA A 99 -6.42 10.79 6.01
C ALA A 99 -5.86 10.89 7.43
N LEU A 100 -6.67 10.52 8.42
CA LEU A 100 -6.24 10.41 9.82
C LEU A 100 -5.34 9.18 10.05
N SER A 101 -5.57 8.11 9.29
CA SER A 101 -4.83 6.85 9.32
C SER A 101 -4.94 6.16 7.96
N ILE A 102 -3.90 5.46 7.52
CA ILE A 102 -3.82 4.67 6.27
C ILE A 102 -3.25 3.29 6.58
#